data_AF-U1PYD4-F1
#
_entry.id   AF-U1PYD4-F1
#
_cell.length_a   1.000
_cell.length_b   1.000
_cell.length_c   1.000
_cell.angle_alpha   90.00
_cell.angle_beta   90.00
_cell.angle_gamma   90.00
#
_symmetry.space_group_name_H-M   'P 1'
#
loop_
_entity.id
_entity.type
_entity.pdbx_description
1 polymer ?
#
loop_
_entity_poly.entity_id
_entity_poly.type
_entity_poly.pdbx_seq_one_letter_code
_entity_poly.pdbx_strand_id
1 'polypeptide(L)'
;MGTLHNHPFFIRYQGGAGDHVVQISAGRTIRSGVGQSFWLRKGRCALAEVPTANRAHSFLVQVASSDQQNVNAQVVVTYCIENAEAAAAHYDFGLYPREAKKDAQGLWQIDETVTRIAHSALASTIGAMALSEAISGALERVSGLLTQAFAANEQLQATGVGIVDVRLLSLRPDEGVESSLRAPLLEQLRAEADRALYERRALAVERESQISENEMQSKLDLARKRADLVDQEGHNARREAEEKAAADAIAVEAESRRIVEKAKAFETDWNTAGRARTANDAAYIQAVAEAGPEVARALALKELAGHMPSFGNITITADVLSDLVSAFTGSAKAGK
;
A
#
# COMPACT_ATOMS: atom_id res chain seq x y z
N MET A 1 35.47 38.38 -44.82
CA MET A 1 35.54 39.83 -44.98
C MET A 1 36.91 40.23 -45.48
N GLY A 2 36.94 41.03 -46.54
CA GLY A 2 38.16 41.60 -47.11
C GLY A 2 38.77 42.69 -46.24
N THR A 3 40.08 42.90 -46.38
CA THR A 3 40.83 43.94 -45.66
C THR A 3 41.24 45.07 -46.59
N LEU A 4 41.17 46.30 -46.08
CA LEU A 4 41.65 47.51 -46.77
C LEU A 4 42.92 48.02 -46.09
N HIS A 5 44.04 47.98 -46.83
CA HIS A 5 45.30 48.56 -46.39
C HIS A 5 45.50 49.94 -47.03
N ASN A 6 45.48 50.99 -46.19
CA ASN A 6 45.59 52.37 -46.63
C ASN A 6 47.06 52.79 -46.84
N HIS A 7 47.41 53.19 -48.06
CA HIS A 7 48.68 53.86 -48.39
C HIS A 7 48.41 55.31 -48.83
N PRO A 8 49.41 56.21 -48.92
CA PRO A 8 49.17 57.64 -49.18
C PRO A 8 48.26 57.92 -50.39
N PHE A 9 48.52 57.31 -51.54
CA PHE A 9 47.78 57.54 -52.79
C PHE A 9 46.94 56.35 -53.26
N PHE A 10 47.18 55.16 -52.71
CA PHE A 10 46.53 53.92 -53.11
C PHE A 10 45.97 53.19 -51.89
N ILE A 11 44.98 52.33 -52.14
CA ILE A 11 44.48 51.38 -51.16
C ILE A 11 44.66 50.00 -51.76
N ARG A 12 45.22 49.08 -50.98
CA ARG A 12 45.29 47.67 -51.35
C ARG A 12 44.08 46.98 -50.74
N TYR A 13 43.22 46.45 -51.62
CA TYR A 13 42.14 45.56 -51.23
C TYR A 13 42.62 44.11 -51.30
N GLN A 14 42.31 43.34 -50.26
CA GLN A 14 42.50 41.90 -50.22
C GLN A 14 41.17 41.26 -49.82
N GLY A 15 40.49 40.65 -50.79
CA GLY A 15 39.20 40.00 -50.58
C GLY A 15 39.30 38.68 -49.83
N GLY A 16 38.23 38.33 -49.13
CA GLY A 16 38.04 37.00 -48.57
C GLY A 16 37.70 35.97 -49.66
N ALA A 17 37.94 34.69 -49.38
CA ALA A 17 37.69 33.61 -50.35
C ALA A 17 36.19 33.36 -50.65
N GLY A 18 35.28 33.85 -49.80
CA GLY A 18 33.83 33.66 -49.94
C GLY A 18 33.04 34.97 -50.12
N ASP A 19 33.73 36.09 -50.32
CA ASP A 19 33.10 37.40 -50.49
C ASP A 19 33.30 37.86 -51.94
N HIS A 20 32.22 38.31 -52.55
CA HIS A 20 32.23 38.82 -53.92
C HIS A 20 32.40 40.33 -53.88
N VAL A 21 33.48 40.83 -54.50
CA VAL A 21 33.76 42.26 -54.55
C VAL A 21 33.28 42.86 -55.86
N VAL A 22 32.65 44.03 -55.78
CA VAL A 22 32.25 44.83 -56.95
C VAL A 22 32.95 46.19 -56.86
N GLN A 23 33.83 46.47 -57.82
CA GLN A 23 34.50 47.76 -57.95
C GLN A 23 33.77 48.63 -58.98
N ILE A 24 33.28 49.78 -58.54
CA ILE A 24 32.55 50.75 -59.36
C ILE A 24 33.41 52.01 -59.50
N SER A 25 33.50 52.56 -60.71
CA SER A 25 34.14 53.85 -60.95
C SER A 25 33.47 54.56 -62.10
N ALA A 26 33.24 55.87 -61.93
CA ALA A 26 32.47 56.69 -62.88
C ALA A 26 31.12 56.06 -63.28
N GLY A 27 30.44 55.39 -62.32
CA GLY A 27 29.13 54.77 -62.53
C GLY A 27 29.13 53.45 -63.32
N ARG A 28 30.31 52.86 -63.61
CA ARG A 28 30.41 51.55 -64.30
C ARG A 28 31.17 50.55 -63.44
N THR A 29 30.76 49.29 -63.50
CA THR A 29 31.48 48.16 -62.89
C THR A 29 32.77 47.92 -63.68
N ILE A 30 33.91 48.06 -63.00
CA ILE A 30 35.24 47.79 -63.58
C ILE A 30 35.69 46.37 -63.27
N ARG A 31 35.45 45.90 -62.04
CA ARG A 31 35.85 44.58 -61.57
C ARG A 31 34.77 43.95 -60.72
N SER A 32 34.63 42.65 -60.87
CA SER A 32 33.58 41.85 -60.26
C SER A 32 34.11 40.42 -60.09
N GLY A 33 34.05 39.87 -58.88
CA GLY A 33 34.38 38.46 -58.64
C GLY A 33 34.79 38.13 -57.20
N VAL A 34 34.96 36.84 -56.93
CA VAL A 34 35.31 36.31 -55.61
C VAL A 34 36.82 36.25 -55.41
N GLY A 35 37.30 36.46 -54.17
CA GLY A 35 38.70 36.24 -53.80
C GLY A 35 39.72 37.16 -54.49
N GLN A 36 39.27 38.32 -55.00
CA GLN A 36 40.15 39.24 -55.70
C GLN A 36 41.03 40.04 -54.75
N SER A 37 42.25 40.35 -55.21
CA SER A 37 43.12 41.31 -54.55
C SER A 37 43.69 42.28 -55.57
N PHE A 38 43.64 43.57 -55.28
CA PHE A 38 44.07 44.61 -56.21
C PHE A 38 44.35 45.94 -55.52
N TRP A 39 45.04 46.81 -56.26
CA TRP A 39 45.27 48.19 -55.87
C TRP A 39 44.21 49.10 -56.49
N LEU A 40 43.71 50.06 -55.71
CA LEU A 40 42.78 51.09 -56.14
C LEU A 40 43.29 52.49 -55.78
N ARG A 41 42.98 53.47 -56.61
CA ARG A 41 43.36 54.87 -56.39
C ARG A 41 42.30 55.54 -55.50
N LYS A 42 42.76 56.24 -54.46
CA LYS A 42 41.87 56.96 -53.53
C LYS A 42 40.99 57.98 -54.26
N GLY A 43 39.71 58.04 -53.87
CA GLY A 43 38.75 59.04 -54.35
C GLY A 43 38.24 58.89 -55.78
N ARG A 44 38.57 57.80 -56.49
CA ARG A 44 38.09 57.54 -57.87
C ARG A 44 37.22 56.30 -58.02
N CYS A 45 37.07 55.51 -56.96
CA CYS A 45 36.36 54.24 -57.00
C CYS A 45 35.51 54.05 -55.75
N ALA A 46 34.42 53.31 -55.89
CA ALA A 46 33.68 52.70 -54.81
C ALA A 46 33.88 51.18 -54.85
N LEU A 47 33.87 50.54 -53.68
CA LEU A 47 33.85 49.10 -53.51
C LEU A 47 32.60 48.72 -52.75
N ALA A 48 31.92 47.67 -53.22
CA ALA A 48 30.94 46.93 -52.45
C ALA A 48 31.46 45.51 -52.22
N GLU A 49 31.23 44.98 -51.02
CA GLU A 49 31.56 43.60 -50.66
C GLU A 49 30.28 42.86 -50.28
N VAL A 50 29.98 41.83 -51.06
CA VAL A 50 28.72 41.10 -50.98
C VAL A 50 29.02 39.65 -50.60
N PRO A 51 28.49 39.14 -49.47
CA PRO A 51 28.71 37.76 -49.08
C PRO A 51 27.90 36.81 -49.97
N THR A 52 28.53 35.76 -50.48
CA THR A 52 27.85 34.74 -51.31
C THR A 52 27.43 33.51 -50.52
N ALA A 53 27.76 33.45 -49.23
CA ALA A 53 27.39 32.34 -48.36
C ALA A 53 25.87 32.34 -48.08
N ASN A 54 25.31 31.14 -47.92
CA ASN A 54 23.93 30.97 -47.50
C ASN A 54 23.72 31.57 -46.10
N ARG A 55 22.65 32.33 -45.94
CA ARG A 55 22.25 32.94 -44.67
C ARG A 55 20.85 32.48 -44.31
N ALA A 56 20.70 31.96 -43.09
CA ALA A 56 19.41 31.66 -42.51
C ALA A 56 18.93 32.85 -41.67
N HIS A 57 17.74 33.37 -41.99
CA HIS A 57 17.06 34.41 -41.24
C HIS A 57 15.81 33.82 -40.59
N SER A 58 15.77 33.83 -39.26
CA SER A 58 14.65 33.32 -38.46
C SER A 58 13.93 34.48 -37.79
N PHE A 59 12.62 34.54 -37.96
CA PHE A 59 11.79 35.61 -37.40
C PHE A 59 10.40 35.10 -37.04
N LEU A 60 9.73 35.83 -36.15
CA LEU A 60 8.36 35.58 -35.74
C LEU A 60 7.47 36.64 -36.37
N VAL A 61 6.37 36.21 -36.96
CA VAL A 61 5.35 37.07 -37.55
C VAL A 61 4.05 36.85 -36.82
N GLN A 62 3.40 37.92 -36.41
CA GLN A 62 2.05 37.89 -35.86
C GLN A 62 1.06 38.33 -36.94
N VAL A 63 0.06 37.48 -37.21
CA VAL A 63 -1.01 37.75 -38.18
C VAL A 63 -2.37 37.43 -37.56
N ALA A 64 -3.42 38.07 -38.05
CA ALA A 64 -4.79 37.78 -37.62
C ALA A 64 -5.46 36.77 -38.58
N SER A 65 -6.21 35.82 -38.03
CA SER A 65 -7.09 34.91 -38.76
C SER A 65 -8.42 35.57 -39.17
N SER A 66 -9.26 34.87 -39.94
CA SER A 66 -10.56 35.40 -40.37
C SER A 66 -11.52 35.70 -39.21
N ASP A 67 -11.37 34.98 -38.09
CA ASP A 67 -12.09 35.15 -36.83
C ASP A 67 -11.41 36.14 -35.86
N GLN A 68 -10.51 36.98 -36.40
CA GLN A 68 -9.81 38.05 -35.67
C GLN A 68 -8.97 37.55 -34.49
N GLN A 69 -8.47 36.32 -34.57
CA GLN A 69 -7.56 35.76 -33.56
C GLN A 69 -6.12 35.95 -34.02
N ASN A 70 -5.25 36.36 -33.09
CA ASN A 70 -3.84 36.51 -33.38
C ASN A 70 -3.14 35.15 -33.42
N VAL A 71 -2.34 34.95 -34.45
CA VAL A 71 -1.55 33.75 -34.70
C VAL A 71 -0.10 34.13 -34.92
N ASN A 72 0.77 33.51 -34.14
CA ASN A 72 2.21 33.63 -34.21
C ASN A 72 2.77 32.54 -35.13
N ALA A 73 3.39 32.96 -36.22
CA ALA A 73 4.07 32.11 -37.18
C ALA A 73 5.59 32.27 -37.03
N GLN A 74 6.29 31.16 -36.78
CA GLN A 74 7.75 31.16 -36.77
C GLN A 74 8.27 30.70 -38.12
N VAL A 75 8.99 31.58 -38.82
CA VAL A 75 9.48 31.34 -40.18
C VAL A 75 11.01 31.38 -40.19
N VAL A 76 11.59 30.47 -40.95
CA VAL A 76 13.02 30.50 -41.30
C VAL A 76 13.14 30.55 -42.82
N VAL A 77 13.84 31.56 -43.31
CA VAL A 77 14.17 31.71 -44.73
C VAL A 77 15.67 31.61 -44.89
N THR A 78 16.12 30.68 -45.72
CA THR A 78 17.52 30.59 -46.13
C THR A 78 17.65 31.22 -47.50
N TYR A 79 18.47 32.25 -47.61
CA TYR A 79 18.73 32.95 -48.86
C TYR A 79 20.23 33.01 -49.14
N CYS A 80 20.57 33.22 -50.40
CA CYS A 80 21.92 33.53 -50.85
C CYS A 80 21.86 34.69 -51.84
N ILE A 81 23.00 35.35 -52.07
CA ILE A 81 23.10 36.40 -53.08
C ILE A 81 23.70 35.77 -54.33
N GLU A 82 22.88 35.58 -55.36
CA GLU A 82 23.28 34.96 -56.63
C GLU A 82 23.93 35.99 -57.57
N ASN A 83 23.37 37.20 -57.62
CA ASN A 83 23.90 38.29 -58.42
C ASN A 83 24.37 39.45 -57.52
N ALA A 84 25.66 39.43 -57.21
CA ALA A 84 26.29 40.43 -56.35
C ALA A 84 26.28 41.85 -56.94
N GLU A 85 26.29 42.00 -58.28
CA GLU A 85 26.22 43.33 -58.91
C GLU A 85 24.83 43.94 -58.75
N ALA A 86 23.78 43.15 -58.97
CA ALA A 86 22.41 43.58 -58.75
C ALA A 86 22.16 43.91 -57.28
N ALA A 87 22.66 43.09 -56.36
CA ALA A 87 22.52 43.32 -54.92
C ALA A 87 23.24 44.59 -54.46
N ALA A 88 24.46 44.85 -54.94
CA ALA A 88 25.21 46.07 -54.62
C ALA A 88 24.58 47.36 -55.18
N ALA A 89 23.76 47.27 -56.24
CA ALA A 89 23.03 48.41 -56.79
C ALA A 89 21.77 48.76 -55.97
N HIS A 90 21.14 47.78 -55.32
CA HIS A 90 19.89 47.95 -54.59
C HIS A 90 20.05 48.07 -53.07
N TYR A 91 21.11 47.49 -52.50
CA TYR A 91 21.34 47.41 -51.06
C TYR A 91 22.69 47.99 -50.65
N ASP A 92 22.80 48.45 -49.39
CA ASP A 92 24.04 49.03 -48.86
C ASP A 92 25.08 47.97 -48.49
N PHE A 93 25.87 47.57 -49.49
CA PHE A 93 27.08 46.73 -49.34
C PHE A 93 28.38 47.53 -49.43
N GLY A 94 28.34 48.85 -49.31
CA GLY A 94 29.48 49.72 -49.59
C GLY A 94 30.64 49.52 -48.62
N LEU A 95 31.78 49.02 -49.08
CA LEU A 95 33.02 48.90 -48.29
C LEU A 95 33.87 50.18 -48.37
N TYR A 96 33.88 50.87 -49.50
CA TYR A 96 34.61 52.13 -49.72
C TYR A 96 33.91 53.01 -50.77
N PRO A 97 33.94 54.35 -50.70
CA PRO A 97 34.35 55.15 -49.55
C PRO A 97 33.34 54.99 -48.41
N ARG A 98 33.83 54.76 -47.19
CA ARG A 98 32.98 54.50 -46.03
C ARG A 98 33.44 55.35 -44.85
N GLU A 99 32.50 56.04 -44.22
CA GLU A 99 32.74 56.70 -42.93
C GLU A 99 32.93 55.61 -41.87
N ALA A 100 33.98 55.72 -41.05
CA ALA A 100 34.41 54.69 -40.10
C ALA A 100 33.39 54.33 -38.99
N LYS A 101 32.16 54.88 -39.01
CA LYS A 101 31.14 54.73 -37.97
C LYS A 101 29.86 54.03 -38.40
N LYS A 102 29.65 53.73 -39.69
CA LYS A 102 28.41 53.10 -40.16
C LYS A 102 28.73 51.74 -40.73
N ASP A 103 28.13 50.68 -40.21
CA ASP A 103 28.22 49.31 -40.77
C ASP A 103 27.27 49.11 -41.95
N ALA A 104 27.57 48.16 -42.83
CA ALA A 104 26.79 47.94 -44.06
C ALA A 104 25.42 47.41 -43.67
N GLN A 105 24.37 48.06 -44.14
CA GLN A 105 23.01 47.66 -43.81
C GLN A 105 22.39 46.71 -44.83
N GLY A 106 23.09 46.36 -45.91
CA GLY A 106 22.52 45.57 -47.00
C GLY A 106 21.92 44.24 -46.56
N LEU A 107 22.57 43.51 -45.65
CA LEU A 107 22.03 42.25 -45.11
C LEU A 107 20.77 42.49 -44.27
N TRP A 108 20.75 43.55 -43.47
CA TRP A 108 19.58 43.91 -42.67
C TRP A 108 18.40 44.35 -43.55
N GLN A 109 18.67 45.09 -44.64
CA GLN A 109 17.66 45.50 -45.62
C GLN A 109 17.05 44.29 -46.36
N ILE A 110 17.87 43.27 -46.66
CA ILE A 110 17.38 42.00 -47.21
C ILE A 110 16.52 41.27 -46.17
N ASP A 111 17.00 41.14 -44.93
CA ASP A 111 16.25 40.50 -43.84
C ASP A 111 14.87 41.18 -43.63
N GLU A 112 14.81 42.51 -43.66
CA GLU A 112 13.56 43.28 -43.58
C GLU A 112 12.66 43.02 -44.78
N THR A 113 13.22 43.00 -45.99
CA THR A 113 12.46 42.73 -47.23
C THR A 113 11.85 41.33 -47.21
N VAL A 114 12.64 40.31 -46.84
CA VAL A 114 12.20 38.92 -46.70
C VAL A 114 11.11 38.80 -45.63
N THR A 115 11.30 39.46 -44.49
CA THR A 115 10.32 39.48 -43.40
C THR A 115 8.99 40.08 -43.86
N ARG A 116 9.03 41.19 -44.61
CA ARG A 116 7.84 41.87 -45.16
C ARG A 116 7.10 41.00 -46.17
N ILE A 117 7.82 40.31 -47.06
CA ILE A 117 7.21 39.39 -48.04
C ILE A 117 6.52 38.24 -47.33
N ALA A 118 7.21 37.59 -46.38
CA ALA A 118 6.63 36.51 -45.59
C ALA A 118 5.40 36.97 -44.82
N HIS A 119 5.46 38.14 -44.17
CA HIS A 119 4.33 38.70 -43.46
C HIS A 119 3.13 38.94 -44.38
N SER A 120 3.33 39.55 -45.55
CA SER A 120 2.26 39.78 -46.52
C SER A 120 1.62 38.48 -47.00
N ALA A 121 2.43 37.46 -47.30
CA ALA A 121 1.94 36.16 -47.76
C ALA A 121 1.15 35.42 -46.66
N LEU A 122 1.68 35.43 -45.43
CA LEU A 122 1.03 34.82 -44.27
C LEU A 122 -0.27 35.55 -43.90
N ALA A 123 -0.26 36.88 -43.88
CA ALA A 123 -1.45 37.68 -43.58
C ALA A 123 -2.57 37.42 -44.58
N SER A 124 -2.25 37.32 -45.88
CA SER A 124 -3.24 36.98 -46.91
C SER A 124 -3.78 35.57 -46.78
N THR A 125 -2.93 34.59 -46.41
CA THR A 125 -3.33 33.18 -46.33
C THR A 125 -4.10 32.90 -45.06
N ILE A 126 -3.55 33.27 -43.89
CA ILE A 126 -4.15 33.02 -42.59
C ILE A 126 -5.37 33.92 -42.37
N GLY A 127 -5.36 35.14 -42.89
CA GLY A 127 -6.52 36.04 -42.83
C GLY A 127 -7.76 35.51 -43.57
N ALA A 128 -7.59 34.57 -44.50
CA ALA A 128 -8.69 33.90 -45.21
C ALA A 128 -9.17 32.61 -44.52
N MET A 129 -8.52 32.19 -43.44
CA MET A 129 -8.79 30.92 -42.75
C MET A 129 -9.24 31.17 -41.30
N ALA A 130 -10.15 30.31 -40.81
CA ALA A 130 -10.48 30.29 -39.39
C ALA A 130 -9.31 29.73 -38.57
N LEU A 131 -9.15 30.17 -37.32
CA LEU A 131 -8.07 29.72 -36.45
C LEU A 131 -7.96 28.19 -36.32
N SER A 132 -9.12 27.51 -36.23
CA SER A 132 -9.18 26.05 -36.12
C SER A 132 -8.58 25.35 -37.34
N GLU A 133 -8.84 25.86 -38.55
CA GLU A 133 -8.28 25.31 -39.79
C GLU A 133 -6.78 25.59 -39.89
N ALA A 134 -6.35 26.78 -39.49
CA ALA A 134 -4.95 27.16 -39.46
C ALA A 134 -4.11 26.21 -38.58
N ILE A 135 -4.62 25.85 -37.38
CA ILE A 135 -3.90 25.01 -36.42
C ILE A 135 -4.02 23.51 -36.73
N SER A 136 -5.17 23.03 -37.22
CA SER A 136 -5.49 21.58 -37.27
C SER A 136 -4.90 20.81 -38.47
N GLY A 137 -3.99 21.40 -39.24
CA GLY A 137 -3.36 20.72 -40.39
C GLY A 137 -3.01 21.60 -41.57
N ALA A 138 -3.24 22.90 -41.50
CA ALA A 138 -2.86 23.81 -42.58
C ALA A 138 -1.36 24.14 -42.61
N LEU A 139 -0.52 23.64 -41.69
CA LEU A 139 0.92 23.97 -41.66
C LEU A 139 1.60 23.69 -43.01
N GLU A 140 1.39 22.50 -43.58
CA GLU A 140 1.95 22.13 -44.89
C GLU A 140 1.35 22.97 -46.03
N ARG A 141 0.05 23.25 -45.97
CA ARG A 141 -0.64 24.08 -46.98
C ARG A 141 -0.12 25.52 -46.97
N VAL A 142 0.01 26.11 -45.78
CA VAL A 142 0.53 27.46 -45.57
C VAL A 142 2.01 27.52 -45.95
N SER A 143 2.80 26.49 -45.60
CA SER A 143 4.20 26.37 -46.00
C SER A 143 4.36 26.32 -47.54
N GLY A 144 3.52 25.55 -48.23
CA GLY A 144 3.50 25.47 -49.69
C GLY A 144 3.17 26.81 -50.36
N LEU A 145 2.17 27.53 -49.84
CA LEU A 145 1.80 28.86 -50.34
C LEU A 145 2.88 29.91 -50.06
N LEU A 146 3.51 29.86 -48.89
CA LEU A 146 4.63 30.74 -48.55
C LEU A 146 5.81 30.51 -49.51
N THR A 147 6.13 29.26 -49.81
CA THR A 147 7.18 28.89 -50.78
C THR A 147 6.85 29.42 -52.18
N GLN A 148 5.60 29.29 -52.62
CA GLN A 148 5.15 29.84 -53.90
C GLN A 148 5.23 31.37 -53.93
N ALA A 149 4.87 32.05 -52.84
CA ALA A 149 4.94 33.51 -52.74
C ALA A 149 6.37 34.03 -52.86
N PHE A 150 7.35 33.32 -52.29
CA PHE A 150 8.77 33.65 -52.47
C PHE A 150 9.28 33.33 -53.89
N ALA A 151 8.86 32.21 -54.48
CA ALA A 151 9.27 31.82 -55.83
C ALA A 151 8.74 32.78 -56.91
N ALA A 152 7.52 33.30 -56.75
CA ALA A 152 6.90 34.25 -57.66
C ALA A 152 7.33 35.72 -57.45
N ASN A 153 8.22 35.99 -56.48
CA ASN A 153 8.56 37.35 -56.12
C ASN A 153 9.63 37.96 -57.06
N GLU A 154 9.18 38.76 -58.02
CA GLU A 154 10.07 39.45 -58.98
C GLU A 154 11.02 40.45 -58.31
N GLN A 155 10.64 41.04 -57.17
CA GLN A 155 11.47 42.02 -56.47
C GLN A 155 12.78 41.39 -55.99
N LEU A 156 12.73 40.18 -55.41
CA LEU A 156 13.93 39.47 -54.93
C LEU A 156 14.85 39.06 -56.08
N GLN A 157 14.27 38.61 -57.20
CA GLN A 157 15.02 38.25 -58.40
C GLN A 157 15.71 39.48 -59.01
N ALA A 158 15.01 40.61 -59.09
CA ALA A 158 15.55 41.87 -59.61
C ALA A 158 16.69 42.42 -58.75
N THR A 159 16.66 42.19 -57.43
CA THR A 159 17.74 42.60 -56.51
C THR A 159 18.88 41.58 -56.40
N GLY A 160 18.80 40.44 -57.11
CA GLY A 160 19.86 39.42 -57.13
C GLY A 160 19.89 38.49 -55.91
N VAL A 161 18.79 38.43 -55.14
CA VAL A 161 18.65 37.56 -53.96
C VAL A 161 17.93 36.27 -54.35
N GLY A 162 18.61 35.14 -54.18
CA GLY A 162 18.07 33.80 -54.40
C GLY A 162 17.55 33.20 -53.09
N ILE A 163 16.36 32.60 -53.13
CA ILE A 163 15.79 31.87 -51.99
C ILE A 163 16.17 30.39 -52.12
N VAL A 164 16.88 29.86 -51.14
CA VAL A 164 17.33 28.46 -51.11
C VAL A 164 16.27 27.56 -50.45
N ASP A 165 15.70 28.02 -49.34
CA ASP A 165 14.77 27.23 -48.54
C ASP A 165 13.85 28.14 -47.71
N VAL A 166 12.59 27.76 -47.56
CA VAL A 166 11.61 28.47 -46.74
C VAL A 166 10.89 27.45 -45.87
N ARG A 167 10.91 27.66 -44.56
CA ARG A 167 10.28 26.75 -43.60
C ARG A 167 9.39 27.51 -42.63
N LEU A 168 8.16 27.04 -42.50
CA LEU A 168 7.27 27.40 -41.42
C LEU A 168 7.46 26.41 -40.27
N LEU A 169 8.13 26.82 -39.19
CA LEU A 169 8.49 25.94 -38.08
C LEU A 169 7.31 25.68 -37.14
N SER A 170 6.54 26.72 -36.86
CA SER A 170 5.37 26.61 -35.98
C SER A 170 4.32 27.66 -36.33
N LEU A 171 3.09 27.29 -36.04
CA LEU A 171 1.93 28.17 -36.10
C LEU A 171 1.17 28.01 -34.79
N ARG A 172 1.16 29.04 -33.96
CA ARG A 172 0.55 29.00 -32.62
C ARG A 172 -0.40 30.17 -32.43
N PRO A 173 -1.59 29.95 -31.84
CA PRO A 173 -2.43 31.04 -31.40
C PRO A 173 -1.73 31.88 -30.31
N ASP A 174 -2.25 33.07 -30.07
CA ASP A 174 -1.85 33.87 -28.91
C ASP A 174 -2.13 33.14 -27.59
N GLU A 175 -1.35 33.44 -26.54
CA GLU A 175 -1.34 32.67 -25.28
C GLU A 175 -2.72 32.58 -24.62
N GLY A 176 -3.50 33.67 -24.66
CA GLY A 176 -4.86 33.71 -24.12
C GLY A 176 -5.83 32.77 -24.83
N VAL A 177 -5.72 32.69 -26.16
CA VAL A 177 -6.55 31.81 -27.00
C VAL A 177 -6.07 30.36 -26.86
N GLU A 178 -4.76 30.14 -26.83
CA GLU A 178 -4.18 28.81 -26.61
C GLU A 178 -4.62 28.21 -25.27
N SER A 179 -4.60 29.01 -24.20
CA SER A 179 -5.06 28.61 -22.87
C SER A 179 -6.54 28.21 -22.89
N SER A 180 -7.36 29.00 -23.57
CA SER A 180 -8.80 28.75 -23.71
C SER A 180 -9.10 27.50 -24.55
N LEU A 181 -8.34 27.25 -25.63
CA LEU A 181 -8.45 26.03 -26.44
C LEU A 181 -8.02 24.77 -25.67
N ARG A 182 -7.07 24.89 -24.74
CA ARG A 182 -6.62 23.75 -23.89
C ARG A 182 -7.59 23.45 -22.75
N ALA A 183 -8.37 24.41 -22.28
CA ALA A 183 -9.20 24.26 -21.09
C ALA A 183 -10.21 23.08 -21.16
N PRO A 184 -10.96 22.87 -22.27
CA PRO A 184 -11.87 21.72 -22.37
C PRO A 184 -11.16 20.37 -22.30
N LEU A 185 -9.99 20.25 -22.94
CA LEU A 185 -9.19 19.03 -22.92
C LEU A 185 -8.66 18.75 -21.50
N LEU A 186 -8.17 19.77 -20.81
CA LEU A 186 -7.71 19.64 -19.42
C LEU A 186 -8.86 19.23 -18.50
N GLU A 187 -10.05 19.75 -18.71
CA GLU A 187 -11.23 19.38 -17.92
C GLU A 187 -11.66 17.93 -18.16
N GLN A 188 -11.62 17.47 -19.42
CA GLN A 188 -11.88 16.05 -19.74
C GLN A 188 -10.87 15.13 -19.05
N LEU A 189 -9.58 15.46 -19.10
CA LEU A 189 -8.53 14.67 -18.43
C LEU A 189 -8.70 14.67 -16.91
N ARG A 190 -9.15 15.79 -16.32
CA ARG A 190 -9.48 15.87 -14.89
C ARG A 190 -10.68 14.98 -14.54
N ALA A 191 -11.74 15.04 -15.33
CA ALA A 191 -12.93 14.20 -15.13
C ALA A 191 -12.60 12.71 -15.25
N GLU A 192 -11.73 12.32 -16.18
CA GLU A 192 -11.23 10.94 -16.30
C GLU A 192 -10.39 10.51 -15.10
N ALA A 193 -9.51 11.39 -14.61
CA ALA A 193 -8.71 11.11 -13.42
C ALA A 193 -9.59 10.96 -12.17
N ASP A 194 -10.58 11.82 -11.99
CA ASP A 194 -11.55 11.75 -10.89
C ASP A 194 -12.39 10.49 -10.96
N ARG A 195 -12.82 10.09 -12.17
CA ARG A 195 -13.52 8.83 -12.40
C ARG A 195 -12.66 7.63 -12.01
N ALA A 196 -11.39 7.59 -12.43
CA ALA A 196 -10.48 6.51 -12.06
C ALA A 196 -10.24 6.46 -10.54
N LEU A 197 -10.19 7.62 -9.88
CA LEU A 197 -10.05 7.72 -8.43
C LEU A 197 -11.32 7.24 -7.71
N TYR A 198 -12.49 7.60 -8.21
CA TYR A 198 -13.78 7.12 -7.70
C TYR A 198 -13.90 5.60 -7.83
N GLU A 199 -13.58 5.02 -9.00
CA GLU A 199 -13.63 3.57 -9.25
C GLU A 199 -12.69 2.81 -8.29
N ARG A 200 -11.49 3.33 -8.03
CA ARG A 200 -10.58 2.76 -7.02
C ARG A 200 -11.15 2.81 -5.60
N ARG A 201 -11.79 3.91 -5.22
CA ARG A 201 -12.43 4.04 -3.90
C ARG A 201 -13.64 3.12 -3.76
N ALA A 202 -14.46 3.01 -4.79
CA ALA A 202 -15.60 2.09 -4.81
C ALA A 202 -15.15 0.64 -4.62
N LEU A 203 -14.11 0.20 -5.34
CA LEU A 203 -13.55 -1.14 -5.18
C LEU A 203 -12.97 -1.38 -3.77
N ALA A 204 -12.32 -0.38 -3.18
CA ALA A 204 -11.80 -0.48 -1.82
C ALA A 204 -12.93 -0.64 -0.79
N VAL A 205 -14.02 0.13 -0.93
CA VAL A 205 -15.19 0.03 -0.05
C VAL A 205 -15.92 -1.31 -0.23
N GLU A 206 -16.07 -1.78 -1.47
CA GLU A 206 -16.67 -3.09 -1.75
C GLU A 206 -15.86 -4.22 -1.09
N ARG A 207 -14.53 -4.16 -1.18
CA ARG A 207 -13.65 -5.11 -0.49
C ARG A 207 -13.78 -5.02 1.03
N GLU A 208 -13.88 -3.82 1.59
CA GLU A 208 -14.07 -3.65 3.03
C GLU A 208 -15.41 -4.22 3.49
N SER A 209 -16.49 -4.02 2.72
CA SER A 209 -17.80 -4.61 2.98
C SER A 209 -17.73 -6.14 2.95
N GLN A 210 -17.06 -6.72 1.94
CA GLN A 210 -16.85 -8.17 1.83
C GLN A 210 -16.04 -8.73 2.99
N ILE A 211 -14.99 -8.03 3.44
CA ILE A 211 -14.21 -8.41 4.61
C ILE A 211 -15.09 -8.39 5.86
N SER A 212 -15.86 -7.31 6.06
CA SER A 212 -16.77 -7.19 7.21
C SER A 212 -17.83 -8.28 7.25
N GLU A 213 -18.45 -8.62 6.10
CA GLU A 213 -19.41 -9.72 5.99
C GLU A 213 -18.78 -11.07 6.33
N ASN A 214 -17.59 -11.35 5.79
CA ASN A 214 -16.85 -12.58 6.09
C ASN A 214 -16.46 -12.68 7.57
N GLU A 215 -16.07 -11.56 8.19
CA GLU A 215 -15.77 -11.49 9.62
C GLU A 215 -17.03 -11.74 10.48
N MET A 216 -18.17 -11.17 10.10
CA MET A 216 -19.45 -11.39 10.80
C MET A 216 -19.90 -12.85 10.68
N GLN A 217 -19.78 -13.43 9.49
CA GLN A 217 -20.07 -14.85 9.27
C GLN A 217 -19.15 -15.74 10.11
N SER A 218 -17.85 -15.44 10.14
CA SER A 218 -16.87 -16.16 10.97
C SER A 218 -17.21 -16.08 12.46
N LYS A 219 -17.66 -14.92 12.95
CA LYS A 219 -18.12 -14.74 14.34
C LYS A 219 -19.37 -15.56 14.64
N LEU A 220 -20.34 -15.59 13.73
CA LEU A 220 -21.55 -16.42 13.86
C LEU A 220 -21.20 -17.91 13.92
N ASP A 221 -20.32 -18.38 13.04
CA ASP A 221 -19.92 -19.77 13.01
C ASP A 221 -19.12 -20.17 14.27
N LEU A 222 -18.28 -19.27 14.79
CA LEU A 222 -17.62 -19.46 16.08
C LEU A 222 -18.62 -19.53 17.25
N ALA A 223 -19.63 -18.66 17.25
CA ALA A 223 -20.68 -18.66 18.28
C ALA A 223 -21.51 -19.95 18.26
N ARG A 224 -21.85 -20.46 17.06
CA ARG A 224 -22.53 -21.76 16.90
C ARG A 224 -21.70 -22.91 17.45
N LYS A 225 -20.42 -23.00 17.05
CA LYS A 225 -19.51 -24.03 17.56
C LYS A 225 -19.35 -23.97 19.09
N ARG A 226 -19.36 -22.77 19.68
CA ARG A 226 -19.33 -22.61 21.13
C ARG A 226 -20.62 -23.10 21.79
N ALA A 227 -21.79 -22.80 21.21
CA ALA A 227 -23.05 -23.32 21.71
C ALA A 227 -23.07 -24.86 21.67
N ASP A 228 -22.67 -25.45 20.54
CA ASP A 228 -22.59 -26.90 20.38
C ASP A 228 -21.62 -27.53 21.40
N LEU A 229 -20.48 -26.88 21.66
CA LEU A 229 -19.49 -27.35 22.63
C LEU A 229 -20.04 -27.31 24.07
N VAL A 230 -20.74 -26.24 24.44
CA VAL A 230 -21.38 -26.12 25.77
C VAL A 230 -22.49 -27.17 25.93
N ASP A 231 -23.28 -27.44 24.89
CA ASP A 231 -24.30 -28.49 24.92
C ASP A 231 -23.67 -29.88 25.09
N GLN A 232 -22.57 -30.15 24.37
CA GLN A 232 -21.80 -31.40 24.52
C GLN A 232 -21.19 -31.54 25.91
N GLU A 233 -20.60 -30.47 26.46
CA GLU A 233 -20.07 -30.44 27.82
C GLU A 233 -21.18 -30.68 28.85
N GLY A 234 -22.36 -30.09 28.67
CA GLY A 234 -23.53 -30.34 29.52
C GLY A 234 -23.99 -31.80 29.47
N HIS A 235 -24.04 -32.41 28.28
CA HIS A 235 -24.34 -33.83 28.12
C HIS A 235 -23.27 -34.72 28.76
N ASN A 236 -21.99 -34.37 28.62
CA ASN A 236 -20.88 -35.11 29.23
C ASN A 236 -20.94 -35.02 30.76
N ALA A 237 -21.11 -33.82 31.32
CA ALA A 237 -21.22 -33.61 32.76
C ALA A 237 -22.42 -34.35 33.37
N ARG A 238 -23.54 -34.40 32.66
CA ARG A 238 -24.71 -35.18 33.08
C ARG A 238 -24.41 -36.68 33.09
N ARG A 239 -23.77 -37.21 32.03
CA ARG A 239 -23.37 -38.62 31.97
C ARG A 239 -22.37 -38.96 33.08
N GLU A 240 -21.37 -38.12 33.32
CA GLU A 240 -20.42 -38.30 34.42
C GLU A 240 -21.11 -38.32 35.78
N ALA A 241 -22.08 -37.42 36.01
CA ALA A 241 -22.86 -37.40 37.25
C ALA A 241 -23.73 -38.66 37.42
N GLU A 242 -24.36 -39.14 36.35
CA GLU A 242 -25.15 -40.38 36.34
C GLU A 242 -24.26 -41.61 36.59
N GLU A 243 -23.09 -41.70 35.95
CA GLU A 243 -22.11 -42.77 36.18
C GLU A 243 -21.57 -42.74 37.61
N LYS A 244 -21.27 -41.56 38.14
CA LYS A 244 -20.83 -41.40 39.53
C LYS A 244 -21.90 -41.81 40.52
N ALA A 245 -23.16 -41.41 40.30
CA ALA A 245 -24.28 -41.84 41.13
C ALA A 245 -24.51 -43.36 41.08
N ALA A 246 -24.35 -43.98 39.90
CA ALA A 246 -24.41 -45.44 39.76
C ALA A 246 -23.26 -46.13 40.51
N ALA A 247 -22.04 -45.60 40.43
CA ALA A 247 -20.89 -46.11 41.17
C ALA A 247 -21.09 -45.99 42.69
N ASP A 248 -21.60 -44.85 43.17
CA ASP A 248 -21.92 -44.61 44.57
C ASP A 248 -23.03 -45.56 45.06
N ALA A 249 -24.07 -45.82 44.25
CA ALA A 249 -25.12 -46.77 44.58
C ALA A 249 -24.58 -48.21 44.71
N ILE A 250 -23.70 -48.64 43.80
CA ILE A 250 -23.04 -49.95 43.88
C ILE A 250 -22.17 -50.03 45.14
N ALA A 251 -21.43 -48.96 45.47
CA ALA A 251 -20.60 -48.91 46.68
C ALA A 251 -21.43 -49.01 47.96
N VAL A 252 -22.56 -48.30 48.03
CA VAL A 252 -23.51 -48.38 49.16
C VAL A 252 -24.14 -49.77 49.26
N GLU A 253 -24.53 -50.38 48.14
CA GLU A 253 -25.08 -51.74 48.14
C GLU A 253 -24.02 -52.77 48.59
N ALA A 254 -22.78 -52.64 48.13
CA ALA A 254 -21.68 -53.50 48.55
C ALA A 254 -21.38 -53.37 50.06
N GLU A 255 -21.42 -52.15 50.60
CA GLU A 255 -21.23 -51.91 52.03
C GLU A 255 -22.40 -52.45 52.87
N SER A 256 -23.64 -52.29 52.39
CA SER A 256 -24.82 -52.88 53.01
C SER A 256 -24.73 -54.41 53.05
N ARG A 257 -24.36 -55.05 51.94
CA ARG A 257 -24.12 -56.51 51.88
C ARG A 257 -23.03 -56.94 52.87
N ARG A 258 -21.91 -56.20 52.96
CA ARG A 258 -20.86 -56.47 53.96
C ARG A 258 -21.36 -56.38 55.40
N ILE A 259 -22.18 -55.40 55.74
CA ILE A 259 -22.74 -55.24 57.09
C ILE A 259 -23.64 -56.43 57.42
N VAL A 260 -24.51 -56.84 56.49
CA VAL A 260 -25.40 -57.99 56.66
C VAL A 260 -24.63 -59.30 56.81
N GLU A 261 -23.59 -59.51 55.99
CA GLU A 261 -22.72 -60.69 56.09
C GLU A 261 -21.98 -60.75 57.43
N LYS A 262 -21.43 -59.60 57.89
CA LYS A 262 -20.82 -59.51 59.22
C LYS A 262 -21.84 -59.80 60.33
N ALA A 263 -23.06 -59.27 60.24
CA ALA A 263 -24.11 -59.52 61.23
C ALA A 263 -24.49 -61.01 61.30
N LYS A 264 -24.59 -61.70 60.15
CA LYS A 264 -24.83 -63.16 60.09
C LYS A 264 -23.68 -63.96 60.70
N ALA A 265 -22.43 -63.56 60.45
CA ALA A 265 -21.26 -64.20 61.06
C ALA A 265 -21.26 -64.04 62.60
N PHE A 266 -21.62 -62.85 63.10
CA PHE A 266 -21.79 -62.63 64.54
C PHE A 266 -22.92 -63.47 65.14
N GLU A 267 -24.04 -63.66 64.43
CA GLU A 267 -25.15 -64.51 64.89
C GLU A 267 -24.74 -65.99 64.99
N THR A 268 -23.98 -66.50 64.02
CA THR A 268 -23.47 -67.88 64.06
C THR A 268 -22.47 -68.12 65.20
N ASP A 269 -21.59 -67.15 65.46
CA ASP A 269 -20.65 -67.23 66.58
C ASP A 269 -21.37 -67.17 67.93
N TRP A 270 -22.37 -66.29 68.07
CA TRP A 270 -23.15 -66.16 69.31
C TRP A 270 -23.98 -67.41 69.61
N ASN A 271 -24.60 -68.01 68.60
CA ASN A 271 -25.37 -69.24 68.75
C ASN A 271 -24.50 -70.45 69.10
N THR A 272 -23.28 -70.53 68.59
CA THR A 272 -22.34 -71.63 68.88
C THR A 272 -21.77 -71.50 70.30
N ALA A 273 -21.36 -70.29 70.69
CA ALA A 273 -20.89 -70.00 72.04
C ALA A 273 -22.01 -70.15 73.10
N GLY A 274 -23.23 -69.73 72.78
CA GLY A 274 -24.39 -69.87 73.66
C GLY A 274 -24.78 -71.33 73.92
N ARG A 275 -24.73 -72.20 72.89
CA ARG A 275 -24.97 -73.65 73.05
C ARG A 275 -23.87 -74.35 73.85
N ALA A 276 -22.60 -73.96 73.65
CA ALA A 276 -21.49 -74.51 74.42
C ALA A 276 -21.60 -74.14 75.91
N ARG A 277 -22.05 -72.92 76.21
CA ARG A 277 -22.23 -72.43 77.58
C ARG A 277 -23.40 -73.13 78.30
N THR A 278 -24.55 -73.23 77.63
CA THR A 278 -25.72 -73.94 78.18
C THR A 278 -25.49 -75.43 78.38
N ALA A 279 -24.75 -76.10 77.49
CA ALA A 279 -24.37 -77.50 77.66
C ALA A 279 -23.42 -77.72 78.85
N ASN A 280 -22.48 -76.80 79.09
CA ASN A 280 -21.56 -76.88 80.21
C ASN A 280 -22.28 -76.62 81.55
N ASP A 281 -23.15 -75.61 81.61
CA ASP A 281 -23.96 -75.32 82.80
C ASP A 281 -24.90 -76.49 83.14
N ALA A 282 -25.50 -77.13 82.13
CA ALA A 282 -26.34 -78.31 82.34
C ALA A 282 -25.54 -79.52 82.86
N ALA A 283 -24.35 -79.77 82.32
CA ALA A 283 -23.47 -80.85 82.80
C ALA A 283 -22.96 -80.59 84.22
N TYR A 284 -22.66 -79.33 84.56
CA TYR A 284 -22.29 -78.92 85.92
C TYR A 284 -23.44 -79.17 86.91
N ILE A 285 -24.66 -78.73 86.58
CA ILE A 285 -25.84 -78.92 87.44
C ILE A 285 -26.13 -80.43 87.65
N GLN A 286 -25.97 -81.25 86.61
CA GLN A 286 -26.21 -82.69 86.70
C GLN A 286 -25.17 -83.42 87.55
N ALA A 287 -23.88 -83.05 87.43
CA ALA A 287 -22.81 -83.61 88.26
C ALA A 287 -23.00 -83.29 89.75
N VAL A 288 -23.58 -82.12 90.08
CA VAL A 288 -23.90 -81.74 91.46
C VAL A 288 -25.11 -82.51 92.00
N ALA A 289 -26.09 -82.82 91.15
CA ALA A 289 -27.27 -83.60 91.54
C ALA A 289 -26.93 -85.07 91.86
N GLU A 290 -26.01 -85.70 91.13
CA GLU A 290 -25.62 -87.10 91.33
C GLU A 290 -24.68 -87.31 92.53
N ALA A 291 -23.98 -86.27 92.99
CA ALA A 291 -22.98 -86.37 94.05
C ALA A 291 -23.56 -86.50 95.48
N GLY A 292 -24.88 -86.52 95.64
CA GLY A 292 -25.55 -86.74 96.92
C GLY A 292 -25.58 -85.50 97.84
N PRO A 293 -26.49 -85.48 98.84
CA PRO A 293 -26.81 -84.27 99.62
C PRO A 293 -25.64 -83.71 100.45
N GLU A 294 -24.63 -84.53 100.75
CA GLU A 294 -23.39 -84.12 101.42
C GLU A 294 -22.49 -83.27 100.50
N VAL A 295 -22.35 -83.63 99.21
CA VAL A 295 -21.50 -82.92 98.25
C VAL A 295 -22.15 -81.63 97.76
N ALA A 296 -23.47 -81.63 97.58
CA ALA A 296 -24.22 -80.40 97.28
C ALA A 296 -24.08 -79.36 98.41
N ARG A 297 -24.08 -79.79 99.68
CA ARG A 297 -23.82 -78.90 100.83
C ARG A 297 -22.37 -78.43 100.89
N ALA A 298 -21.40 -79.30 100.60
CA ALA A 298 -19.99 -78.91 100.52
C ALA A 298 -19.69 -77.93 99.38
N LEU A 299 -20.35 -78.08 98.22
CA LEU A 299 -20.22 -77.18 97.08
C LEU A 299 -20.94 -75.85 97.35
N ALA A 300 -22.11 -75.86 97.98
CA ALA A 300 -22.78 -74.66 98.47
C ALA A 300 -21.92 -73.91 99.51
N LEU A 301 -21.23 -74.62 100.41
CA LEU A 301 -20.24 -74.04 101.31
C LEU A 301 -19.01 -73.48 100.57
N LYS A 302 -18.57 -74.13 99.48
CA LYS A 302 -17.46 -73.64 98.64
C LYS A 302 -17.84 -72.39 97.84
N GLU A 303 -19.03 -72.35 97.24
CA GLU A 303 -19.55 -71.16 96.53
C GLU A 303 -19.85 -70.03 97.52
N LEU A 304 -20.39 -70.34 98.71
CA LEU A 304 -20.61 -69.34 99.76
C LEU A 304 -19.28 -68.82 100.34
N ALA A 305 -18.24 -69.66 100.45
CA ALA A 305 -16.89 -69.22 100.82
C ALA A 305 -16.20 -68.42 99.69
N GLY A 306 -16.45 -68.75 98.42
CA GLY A 306 -15.95 -68.01 97.25
C GLY A 306 -16.62 -66.64 97.06
N HIS A 307 -17.82 -66.46 97.62
CA HIS A 307 -18.57 -65.20 97.60
C HIS A 307 -18.67 -64.52 98.99
N MET A 308 -17.97 -65.02 100.03
CA MET A 308 -17.95 -64.40 101.36
C MET A 308 -16.88 -63.31 101.45
N PRO A 309 -17.21 -62.07 101.87
CA PRO A 309 -16.22 -61.04 102.18
C PRO A 309 -15.48 -61.38 103.50
N SER A 310 -14.17 -61.09 103.57
CA SER A 310 -13.30 -61.42 104.71
C SER A 310 -13.66 -60.63 105.98
N PHE A 311 -14.17 -61.28 107.02
CA PHE A 311 -14.35 -60.70 108.36
C PHE A 311 -13.33 -61.27 109.36
N GLY A 312 -12.60 -60.39 110.05
CA GLY A 312 -11.61 -60.75 111.07
C GLY A 312 -12.22 -60.79 112.48
N ASN A 313 -12.09 -61.96 113.13
CA ASN A 313 -12.39 -62.29 114.54
C ASN A 313 -13.86 -62.53 114.91
N ILE A 314 -14.20 -63.80 115.19
CA ILE A 314 -15.44 -64.23 115.85
C ILE A 314 -15.06 -64.87 117.20
N THR A 315 -15.52 -64.29 118.30
CA THR A 315 -15.41 -64.90 119.65
C THR A 315 -16.68 -65.69 119.93
N ILE A 316 -16.56 -67.01 120.03
CA ILE A 316 -17.68 -67.94 120.27
C ILE A 316 -17.88 -68.10 121.78
N THR A 317 -19.07 -67.80 122.29
CA THR A 317 -19.49 -68.12 123.68
C THR A 317 -20.21 -69.47 123.72
N ALA A 318 -20.10 -70.16 124.86
CA ALA A 318 -20.42 -71.58 125.04
C ALA A 318 -21.88 -71.99 124.77
N ASP A 319 -22.83 -71.04 124.74
CA ASP A 319 -24.24 -71.35 124.43
C ASP A 319 -24.45 -71.68 122.95
N VAL A 320 -23.64 -71.13 122.02
CA VAL A 320 -23.79 -71.39 120.57
C VAL A 320 -23.26 -72.78 120.18
N LEU A 321 -22.33 -73.32 120.96
CA LEU A 321 -21.79 -74.68 120.78
C LEU A 321 -22.85 -75.76 121.05
N SER A 322 -23.80 -75.50 121.95
CA SER A 322 -24.84 -76.47 122.33
C SER A 322 -25.93 -76.61 121.25
N ASP A 323 -26.31 -75.51 120.59
CA ASP A 323 -27.27 -75.54 119.48
C ASP A 323 -26.69 -76.13 118.19
N LEU A 324 -25.38 -76.00 117.96
CA LEU A 324 -24.72 -76.55 116.77
C LEU A 324 -24.54 -78.07 116.86
N VAL A 325 -24.34 -78.63 118.06
CA VAL A 325 -24.24 -80.08 118.29
C VAL A 325 -25.62 -80.77 118.22
N SER A 326 -26.69 -80.07 118.59
CA SER A 326 -28.07 -80.59 118.48
C SER A 326 -28.57 -80.62 117.02
N ALA A 327 -28.18 -79.64 116.21
CA ALA A 327 -28.48 -79.60 114.78
C ALA A 327 -27.73 -80.67 113.96
N PHE A 328 -26.58 -81.16 114.45
CA PHE A 328 -25.74 -82.12 113.73
C PHE A 328 -26.06 -83.60 113.99
N THR A 329 -26.87 -83.94 115.01
CA THR A 329 -27.05 -85.34 115.46
C THR A 329 -28.48 -85.90 115.39
N GLY A 330 -29.47 -85.11 114.95
CA GLY A 330 -30.71 -85.62 114.35
C GLY A 330 -31.44 -86.76 115.08
N SER A 331 -31.64 -86.66 116.40
CA SER A 331 -32.49 -87.61 117.15
C SER A 331 -33.37 -86.88 118.16
N ALA A 332 -34.67 -86.84 117.89
CA ALA A 332 -35.69 -86.38 118.82
C ALA A 332 -36.06 -87.51 119.79
N LYS A 333 -36.08 -87.25 121.11
CA LYS A 333 -36.81 -88.10 122.07
C LYS A 333 -37.36 -87.33 123.28
N ALA A 334 -38.70 -87.24 123.29
CA ALA A 334 -39.65 -87.42 124.39
C ALA A 334 -39.25 -87.08 125.85
N GLY A 335 -39.84 -85.98 126.36
CA GLY A 335 -40.68 -85.89 127.57
C GLY A 335 -40.21 -86.44 128.91
N LYS A 336 -39.98 -85.53 129.86
CA LYS A 336 -40.93 -85.23 130.95
C LYS A 336 -40.89 -83.73 131.25
#